data_AF-A0A6J1L9K8-F1
#
_entry.id   AF-A0A6J1L9K8-F1
#
_cell.length_a   1.000
_cell.length_b   1.000
_cell.length_c   1.000
_cell.angle_alpha   90.00
_cell.angle_beta   90.00
_cell.angle_gamma   90.00
#
_symmetry.space_group_name_H-M   'P 1'
#
loop_
_entity.id
_entity.type
_entity.pdbx_description
1 polymer ?
#
loop_
_entity_poly.entity_id
_entity_poly.type
_entity_poly.pdbx_seq_one_letter_code
_entity_poly.pdbx_strand_id
1 'polypeptide(L)'
;MLTRLCCMRLNTAGVVLGWLGVVGSLLGVILVSTVLGYADVITQRVLENMKNGGASYDEIHLVIVIGCSVYLGIILLNLLSSAMLVLGTMKERHLMLLPWLINSAVGLVFSILYHLAIVTATLTSGSNFGSALGVLIPTFVVLGLQIYIYYGIYSLYKQIQRTREQQRPLITATQGMEVPNQGNTYPSYTKI
;
A
#
# COMPACT_ATOMS: atom_id res chain seq x y z
N MET A 1 19.87 -4.16 -3.62
CA MET A 1 18.81 -4.74 -2.78
C MET A 1 18.97 -4.17 -1.39
N LEU A 2 17.94 -3.54 -0.83
CA LEU A 2 18.00 -3.07 0.55
C LEU A 2 17.85 -4.28 1.48
N THR A 3 18.80 -4.44 2.41
CA THR A 3 18.80 -5.49 3.43
C THR A 3 18.08 -5.07 4.71
N ARG A 4 17.88 -3.76 4.91
CA ARG A 4 17.16 -3.16 6.04
C ARG A 4 16.38 -1.95 5.56
N LEU A 5 15.21 -1.73 6.14
CA LEU A 5 14.41 -0.52 5.94
C LEU A 5 14.16 0.09 7.31
N CYS A 6 14.50 1.38 7.48
CA CYS A 6 14.46 2.08 8.77
C CYS A 6 15.13 1.27 9.90
N CYS A 7 16.32 0.71 9.65
CA CYS A 7 17.09 -0.13 10.59
C CYS A 7 16.41 -1.44 11.04
N MET A 8 15.18 -1.71 10.62
CA MET A 8 14.45 -2.92 10.98
C MET A 8 14.66 -4.04 9.96
N ARG A 9 14.49 -5.28 10.43
CA ARG A 9 14.46 -6.46 9.57
C ARG A 9 13.31 -6.30 8.60
N LEU A 10 13.56 -6.58 7.32
CA LEU A 10 12.64 -6.29 6.21
C LEU A 10 11.24 -6.90 6.41
N ASN A 11 11.17 -8.07 7.06
CA ASN A 11 9.92 -8.72 7.43
C ASN A 11 9.10 -7.90 8.44
N THR A 12 9.76 -7.36 9.48
CA THR A 12 9.11 -6.49 10.48
C THR A 12 8.64 -5.18 9.86
N ALA A 13 9.43 -4.58 8.96
CA ALA A 13 9.05 -3.36 8.26
C ALA A 13 7.78 -3.55 7.41
N GLY A 14 7.64 -4.69 6.72
CA GLY A 14 6.43 -5.02 5.97
C GLY A 14 5.19 -5.18 6.86
N VAL A 15 5.32 -5.82 8.03
CA VAL A 15 4.22 -5.94 8.99
C VAL A 15 3.80 -4.56 9.53
N VAL A 16 4.76 -3.72 9.92
CA VAL A 16 4.48 -2.36 10.44
C VAL A 16 3.80 -1.50 9.37
N LEU A 17 4.28 -1.54 8.13
CA LEU A 17 3.67 -0.81 7.02
C LEU A 17 2.25 -1.31 6.69
N GLY A 18 2.02 -2.62 6.78
CA GLY A 18 0.69 -3.20 6.62
C GLY A 18 -0.26 -2.75 7.72
N TRP A 19 0.18 -2.75 8.98
CA TRP A 19 -0.60 -2.21 10.10
C TRP A 19 -0.89 -0.72 9.96
N LEU A 20 0.09 0.08 9.54
CA LEU A 20 -0.08 1.50 9.30
C LEU A 20 -1.10 1.75 8.17
N GLY A 21 -1.10 0.91 7.13
CA GLY A 21 -2.12 0.91 6.09
C GLY A 21 -3.51 0.56 6.61
N VAL A 22 -3.64 -0.45 7.48
CA VAL A 22 -4.92 -0.83 8.10
C VAL A 22 -5.47 0.31 8.98
N VAL A 23 -4.64 0.88 9.85
CA VAL A 23 -5.02 2.03 10.71
C VAL A 23 -5.40 3.23 9.85
N GLY A 24 -4.62 3.52 8.81
CA GLY A 24 -4.90 4.60 7.86
C GLY A 24 -6.24 4.41 7.14
N SER A 25 -6.54 3.20 6.68
CA SER A 25 -7.82 2.89 6.05
C SER A 25 -8.99 3.02 7.03
N LEU A 26 -8.84 2.59 8.29
CA LEU A 26 -9.87 2.77 9.32
C LEU A 26 -10.17 4.24 9.59
N LEU A 27 -9.12 5.06 9.76
CA LEU A 27 -9.28 6.51 9.89
C LEU A 27 -9.95 7.12 8.66
N GLY A 28 -9.58 6.65 7.46
CA GLY A 28 -10.21 7.05 6.20
C GLY A 28 -11.70 6.73 6.16
N VAL A 29 -12.12 5.53 6.58
CA VAL A 29 -13.53 5.16 6.66
C VAL A 29 -14.29 6.08 7.62
N ILE A 30 -13.73 6.38 8.79
CA ILE A 30 -14.36 7.28 9.76
C ILE A 30 -14.54 8.67 9.14
N LEU A 31 -13.51 9.19 8.48
CA LEU A 31 -13.53 10.53 7.86
C LEU A 31 -14.54 10.59 6.70
N VAL A 32 -14.60 9.56 5.85
CA VAL A 32 -15.59 9.50 4.77
C VAL A 32 -17.00 9.36 5.33
N SER A 33 -17.17 8.57 6.39
CA SER A 33 -18.46 8.39 7.06
C SER A 33 -18.96 9.71 7.66
N THR A 34 -18.09 10.51 8.28
CA THR A 34 -18.49 11.83 8.78
C THR A 34 -18.81 12.79 7.64
N VAL A 35 -18.02 12.81 6.55
CA VAL A 35 -18.33 13.63 5.36
C VAL A 35 -19.68 13.24 4.75
N LEU A 36 -19.99 11.94 4.67
CA LEU A 36 -21.27 11.46 4.17
C LEU A 36 -22.42 11.83 5.10
N GLY A 37 -22.23 11.71 6.41
CA GLY A 37 -23.21 12.09 7.43
C GLY A 37 -23.51 13.59 7.46
N TYR A 38 -22.57 14.42 7.04
CA TYR A 38 -22.72 15.87 6.92
C TYR A 38 -22.84 16.35 5.46
N ALA A 39 -23.12 15.45 4.51
CA ALA A 39 -23.12 15.77 3.08
C ALA A 39 -24.10 16.90 2.74
N ASP A 40 -25.29 16.94 3.36
CA ASP A 40 -26.27 18.02 3.17
C ASP A 40 -25.74 19.38 3.63
N VAL A 41 -25.10 19.43 4.81
CA VAL A 41 -24.52 20.66 5.37
C VAL A 41 -23.37 21.15 4.50
N ILE A 42 -22.53 20.23 4.01
CA ILE A 42 -21.42 20.55 3.11
C ILE A 42 -21.97 21.08 1.77
N THR A 43 -23.00 20.44 1.22
CA THR A 43 -23.63 20.87 -0.03
C THR A 43 -24.20 22.29 0.09
N GLN A 44 -24.89 22.59 1.19
CA GLN A 44 -25.39 23.95 1.45
C GLN A 44 -24.26 24.97 1.55
N ARG A 45 -23.18 24.65 2.28
CA ARG A 45 -22.01 25.54 2.39
C ARG A 45 -21.29 25.75 1.07
N VAL A 46 -21.17 24.72 0.24
CA VAL A 46 -20.54 24.81 -1.08
C VAL A 46 -21.41 25.65 -2.01
N LEU A 47 -22.72 25.46 -2.01
CA LEU A 47 -23.67 26.25 -2.81
C LEU A 47 -23.66 27.73 -2.40
N GLU A 48 -23.62 28.03 -1.10
CA GLU A 48 -23.52 29.40 -0.57
C GLU A 48 -22.22 30.10 -1.04
N ASN A 49 -21.11 29.36 -1.10
CA ASN A 49 -19.82 29.87 -1.59
C ASN A 49 -19.77 29.98 -3.12
N MET A 50 -20.56 29.17 -3.85
CA MET A 50 -20.66 29.17 -5.31
C MET A 50 -21.77 30.08 -5.86
N LYS A 51 -22.13 31.15 -5.14
CA LYS A 51 -23.22 32.09 -5.46
C LYS A 51 -23.24 32.69 -6.89
N ASN A 52 -22.22 32.44 -7.72
CA ASN A 52 -22.10 32.89 -9.11
C ASN A 52 -22.11 31.77 -10.17
N GLY A 53 -22.09 30.49 -9.79
CA GLY A 53 -22.20 29.36 -10.71
C GLY A 53 -23.60 28.77 -10.57
N GLY A 54 -24.41 28.76 -11.62
CA GLY A 54 -25.79 28.26 -11.62
C GLY A 54 -25.96 26.75 -11.39
N ALA A 55 -25.07 26.13 -10.60
CA ALA A 55 -25.14 24.74 -10.21
C ALA A 55 -26.28 24.51 -9.23
N SER A 56 -27.10 23.49 -9.50
CA SER A 56 -28.23 23.13 -8.65
C SER A 56 -27.76 22.39 -7.39
N TYR A 57 -28.50 22.53 -6.28
CA TYR A 57 -28.25 21.78 -5.04
C TYR A 57 -28.14 20.26 -5.30
N ASP A 58 -29.06 19.75 -6.13
CA ASP A 58 -29.12 18.32 -6.48
C ASP A 58 -27.87 17.84 -7.20
N GLU A 59 -27.28 18.65 -8.08
CA GLU A 59 -26.07 18.28 -8.82
C GLU A 59 -24.86 18.19 -7.89
N ILE A 60 -24.70 19.15 -6.97
CA ILE A 60 -23.58 19.19 -6.02
C ILE A 60 -23.70 18.03 -5.03
N HIS A 61 -24.90 17.79 -4.48
CA HIS A 61 -25.15 16.68 -3.57
C HIS A 61 -24.84 15.34 -4.24
N LEU A 62 -25.32 15.14 -5.46
CA LEU A 62 -25.09 13.92 -6.23
C LEU A 62 -23.60 13.69 -6.51
N VAL A 63 -22.85 14.74 -6.88
CA VAL A 63 -21.39 14.64 -7.09
C VAL A 63 -20.66 14.25 -5.81
N ILE A 64 -21.01 14.85 -4.66
CA ILE A 64 -20.40 14.52 -3.37
C ILE A 64 -20.68 13.07 -2.99
N VAL A 65 -21.92 12.61 -3.10
CA VAL A 65 -22.30 11.23 -2.76
C VAL A 65 -21.62 10.21 -3.66
N ILE A 66 -21.58 10.44 -4.98
CA ILE A 66 -20.88 9.57 -5.92
C ILE A 66 -19.38 9.56 -5.62
N GLY A 67 -18.77 10.73 -5.40
CA GLY A 67 -17.35 10.85 -5.07
C GLY A 67 -16.98 10.09 -3.80
N CYS A 68 -17.76 10.27 -2.73
CA CYS A 68 -17.53 9.56 -1.48
C CYS A 68 -17.75 8.04 -1.63
N SER A 69 -18.73 7.60 -2.40
CA SER A 69 -18.98 6.17 -2.66
C SER A 69 -17.80 5.50 -3.38
N VAL A 70 -17.30 6.13 -4.45
CA VAL A 70 -16.11 5.64 -5.18
C VAL A 70 -14.89 5.62 -4.26
N TYR A 71 -14.70 6.68 -3.47
CA TYR A 71 -13.56 6.78 -2.56
C TYR A 71 -13.61 5.71 -1.44
N LEU A 72 -14.81 5.37 -0.94
CA LEU A 72 -15.01 4.27 0.00
C LEU A 72 -14.57 2.94 -0.62
N GLY A 73 -14.94 2.69 -1.89
CA GLY A 73 -14.47 1.53 -2.64
C GLY A 73 -12.95 1.44 -2.73
N ILE A 74 -12.27 2.56 -2.99
CA ILE A 74 -10.80 2.63 -3.02
C ILE A 74 -10.20 2.34 -1.64
N ILE A 75 -10.79 2.85 -0.55
CA ILE A 75 -10.33 2.56 0.81
C ILE A 75 -10.46 1.08 1.14
N LEU A 76 -11.56 0.42 0.72
CA LEU A 76 -11.74 -1.02 0.92
C LEU A 76 -10.72 -1.84 0.14
N LEU A 77 -10.42 -1.46 -1.10
CA LEU A 77 -9.34 -2.09 -1.87
C LEU A 77 -7.99 -1.90 -1.18
N ASN A 78 -7.72 -0.71 -0.63
CA ASN A 78 -6.49 -0.43 0.11
C ASN A 78 -6.41 -1.21 1.43
N LEU A 79 -7.54 -1.40 2.12
CA LEU A 79 -7.64 -2.22 3.32
C LEU A 79 -7.36 -3.70 3.01
N LEU A 80 -8.03 -4.25 1.98
CA LEU A 80 -7.82 -5.62 1.51
C LEU A 80 -6.36 -5.84 1.12
N SER A 81 -5.81 -4.89 0.38
CA SER A 81 -4.43 -4.87 -0.07
C SER A 81 -3.44 -4.83 1.10
N SER A 82 -3.68 -4.01 2.11
CA SER A 82 -2.86 -3.93 3.33
C SER A 82 -2.95 -5.21 4.17
N ALA A 83 -4.13 -5.82 4.28
CA ALA A 83 -4.31 -7.11 4.94
C ALA A 83 -3.56 -8.24 4.22
N MET A 84 -3.60 -8.25 2.89
CA MET A 84 -2.82 -9.18 2.06
C MET A 84 -1.30 -8.98 2.23
N LEU A 85 -0.83 -7.74 2.40
CA LEU A 85 0.57 -7.46 2.70
C LEU A 85 0.98 -8.11 4.04
N VAL A 86 0.22 -7.89 5.10
CA VAL A 86 0.49 -8.48 6.43
C VAL A 86 0.52 -10.01 6.34
N LEU A 87 -0.51 -10.62 5.76
CA LEU A 87 -0.57 -12.08 5.60
C LEU A 87 0.57 -12.62 4.70
N GLY A 88 0.93 -11.89 3.66
CA GLY A 88 2.03 -12.22 2.74
C GLY A 88 3.40 -12.21 3.42
N THR A 89 3.63 -11.26 4.33
CA THR A 89 4.84 -11.19 5.17
C THR A 89 4.90 -12.30 6.21
N MET A 90 3.77 -12.63 6.86
CA MET A 90 3.73 -13.69 7.88
C MET A 90 3.87 -15.10 7.28
N LYS A 91 3.32 -15.34 6.08
CA LYS A 91 3.34 -16.65 5.41
C LYS A 91 4.45 -16.82 4.37
N GLU A 92 5.35 -15.83 4.23
CA GLU A 92 6.42 -15.79 3.21
C GLU A 92 5.92 -16.16 1.80
N ARG A 93 4.73 -15.64 1.45
CA ARG A 93 4.09 -15.86 0.15
C ARG A 93 4.19 -14.59 -0.68
N HIS A 94 5.17 -14.54 -1.58
CA HIS A 94 5.44 -13.37 -2.44
C HIS A 94 4.21 -12.93 -3.26
N LEU A 95 3.38 -13.88 -3.74
CA LEU A 95 2.16 -13.59 -4.49
C LEU A 95 1.13 -12.74 -3.72
N MET A 96 1.12 -12.79 -2.38
CA MET A 96 0.20 -12.00 -1.56
C MET A 96 0.66 -10.55 -1.35
N LEU A 97 1.91 -10.23 -1.68
CA LEU A 97 2.44 -8.87 -1.65
C LEU A 97 2.15 -8.08 -2.94
N LEU A 98 1.83 -8.78 -4.04
CA LEU A 98 1.59 -8.18 -5.36
C LEU A 98 0.42 -7.20 -5.38
N PRO A 99 -0.77 -7.52 -4.82
CA PRO A 99 -1.92 -6.60 -4.83
C PRO A 99 -1.61 -5.27 -4.15
N TRP A 100 -0.80 -5.28 -3.09
CA TRP A 100 -0.31 -4.07 -2.43
C TRP A 100 0.70 -3.32 -3.25
N LEU A 101 1.65 -4.03 -3.85
CA LEU A 101 2.66 -3.40 -4.67
C LEU A 101 2.03 -2.73 -5.91
N ILE A 102 1.04 -3.36 -6.55
CA ILE A 102 0.34 -2.78 -7.70
C ILE A 102 -0.49 -1.57 -7.26
N ASN A 103 -1.30 -1.68 -6.21
CA ASN A 103 -2.12 -0.58 -5.72
C ASN A 103 -1.25 0.63 -5.29
N SER A 104 -0.16 0.36 -4.57
CA SER A 104 0.79 1.38 -4.14
C SER A 104 1.54 2.01 -5.31
N ALA A 105 1.91 1.23 -6.34
CA ALA A 105 2.54 1.75 -7.56
C ALA A 105 1.61 2.71 -8.31
N VAL A 106 0.35 2.32 -8.50
CA VAL A 106 -0.67 3.16 -9.16
C VAL A 106 -0.88 4.44 -8.35
N GLY A 107 -1.06 4.33 -7.03
CA GLY A 107 -1.20 5.49 -6.15
C GLY A 107 0.02 6.42 -6.17
N LEU A 108 1.22 5.87 -6.29
CA LEU A 108 2.47 6.63 -6.39
C LEU A 108 2.52 7.42 -7.70
N VAL A 109 2.14 6.83 -8.83
CA VAL A 109 2.06 7.53 -10.12
C VAL A 109 1.06 8.71 -10.05
N PHE A 110 -0.13 8.49 -9.50
CA PHE A 110 -1.10 9.56 -9.29
C PHE A 110 -0.58 10.65 -8.35
N SER A 111 0.12 10.27 -7.27
CA SER A 111 0.73 11.20 -6.33
C SER A 111 1.78 12.08 -7.02
N ILE A 112 2.64 11.50 -7.87
CA ILE A 112 3.61 12.24 -8.67
C ILE A 112 2.91 13.26 -9.58
N LEU A 113 1.88 12.84 -10.32
CA LEU A 113 1.15 13.74 -11.22
C LEU A 113 0.47 14.88 -10.45
N TYR A 114 -0.13 14.58 -9.30
CA TYR A 114 -0.77 15.58 -8.44
C TYR A 114 0.24 16.59 -7.88
N HIS A 115 1.37 16.12 -7.36
CA HIS A 115 2.42 17.00 -6.83
C HIS A 115 3.04 17.85 -7.96
N LEU A 116 3.19 17.29 -9.15
CA LEU A 116 3.64 18.03 -10.33
C LEU A 116 2.65 19.13 -10.71
N ALA A 117 1.35 18.86 -10.69
CA ALA A 117 0.30 19.84 -10.96
C ALA A 117 0.27 20.99 -9.92
N ILE A 118 0.47 20.68 -8.64
CA ILE A 118 0.57 21.71 -7.59
C ILE A 118 1.78 22.60 -7.83
N VAL A 119 2.94 22.00 -8.12
CA VAL A 119 4.19 22.74 -8.34
C VAL A 119 4.04 23.67 -9.55
N THR A 120 3.48 23.19 -10.67
CA THR A 120 3.25 24.03 -11.84
C THR A 120 2.26 25.16 -11.56
N ALA A 121 1.14 24.88 -10.89
CA ALA A 121 0.16 25.90 -10.51
C ALA A 121 0.77 26.99 -9.61
N THR A 122 1.64 26.59 -8.67
CA THR A 122 2.32 27.51 -7.75
C THR A 122 3.32 28.40 -8.47
N LEU A 123 4.01 27.86 -9.48
CA LEU A 123 4.95 28.59 -10.34
C LEU A 123 4.24 29.58 -11.27
N THR A 124 3.10 29.21 -11.87
CA THR A 124 2.35 30.08 -12.79
C THR A 124 1.60 31.19 -12.08
N SER A 125 1.23 31.00 -10.80
CA SER A 125 0.45 31.97 -10.03
C SER A 125 1.26 33.18 -9.54
N GLY A 126 2.56 33.27 -9.89
CA GLY A 126 3.42 34.39 -9.49
C GLY A 126 3.61 34.49 -7.97
N SER A 127 3.46 33.37 -7.25
CA SER A 127 3.54 33.34 -5.79
C SER A 127 4.91 33.79 -5.28
N ASN A 128 4.94 34.43 -4.11
CA ASN A 128 6.20 34.86 -3.48
C ASN A 128 7.13 33.65 -3.30
N PHE A 129 8.43 33.86 -3.51
CA PHE A 129 9.44 32.80 -3.42
C PHE A 129 9.40 32.03 -2.09
N GLY A 130 9.12 32.73 -0.97
CA GLY A 130 8.96 32.11 0.34
C GLY A 130 7.76 31.16 0.44
N SER A 131 6.61 31.53 -0.12
CA SER A 131 5.43 30.65 -0.16
C SER A 131 5.63 29.45 -1.08
N ALA A 132 6.31 29.66 -2.22
CA ALA A 132 6.63 28.58 -3.15
C ALA A 132 7.54 27.53 -2.50
N LEU A 133 8.61 27.96 -1.80
CA LEU A 133 9.49 27.06 -1.04
C LEU A 133 8.75 26.32 0.08
N GLY A 134 7.83 27.01 0.77
CA GLY A 134 7.02 26.43 1.84
C GLY A 134 6.17 25.25 1.37
N VAL A 135 5.73 25.25 0.10
CA VAL A 135 5.01 24.12 -0.51
C VAL A 135 5.98 23.10 -1.11
N LEU A 136 7.05 23.54 -1.78
CA LEU A 136 7.98 22.68 -2.50
C LEU A 136 8.69 21.66 -1.58
N ILE A 137 9.23 22.12 -0.45
CA ILE A 137 10.02 21.29 0.46
C ILE A 137 9.20 20.10 0.99
N PRO A 138 8.02 20.28 1.61
CA PRO A 138 7.23 19.15 2.10
C PRO A 138 6.78 18.23 0.97
N THR A 139 6.43 18.77 -0.21
CA THR A 139 6.09 18.00 -1.40
C THR A 139 7.21 17.01 -1.77
N PHE A 140 8.47 17.46 -1.84
CA PHE A 140 9.60 16.58 -2.14
C PHE A 140 9.87 15.55 -1.03
N VAL A 141 9.76 15.95 0.24
CA VAL A 141 9.99 15.05 1.38
C VAL A 141 8.95 13.92 1.40
N VAL A 142 7.67 14.25 1.24
CA VAL A 142 6.58 13.27 1.22
C VAL A 142 6.76 12.31 0.05
N LEU A 143 7.04 12.83 -1.14
CA LEU A 143 7.21 12.03 -2.35
C LEU A 143 8.44 11.12 -2.28
N GLY A 144 9.56 11.63 -1.76
CA GLY A 144 10.76 10.85 -1.52
C GLY A 144 10.54 9.72 -0.51
N LEU A 145 9.83 10.01 0.58
CA LEU A 145 9.48 9.01 1.59
C LEU A 145 8.55 7.93 1.02
N GLN A 146 7.58 8.31 0.19
CA GLN A 146 6.67 7.38 -0.45
C GLN A 146 7.38 6.45 -1.44
N ILE A 147 8.30 6.99 -2.26
CA ILE A 147 9.17 6.21 -3.14
C ILE A 147 10.05 5.26 -2.33
N TYR A 148 10.63 5.73 -1.22
CA TYR A 148 11.49 4.91 -0.37
C TYR A 148 10.73 3.71 0.24
N ILE A 149 9.52 3.94 0.75
CA ILE A 149 8.63 2.88 1.26
C ILE A 149 8.33 1.85 0.16
N TYR A 150 7.98 2.31 -1.04
CA TYR A 150 7.69 1.44 -2.18
C TYR A 150 8.88 0.54 -2.54
N TYR A 151 10.07 1.14 -2.70
CA TYR A 151 11.30 0.38 -2.98
C TYR A 151 11.63 -0.63 -1.88
N GLY A 152 11.32 -0.29 -0.64
CA GLY A 152 11.41 -1.17 0.52
C GLY A 152 10.64 -2.46 0.39
N ILE A 153 9.34 -2.34 0.15
CA ILE A 153 8.44 -3.49 -0.01
C ILE A 153 8.76 -4.25 -1.30
N TYR A 154 9.16 -3.56 -2.38
CA TYR A 154 9.65 -4.22 -3.59
C TYR A 154 10.89 -5.08 -3.33
N SER A 155 11.84 -4.57 -2.53
CA SER A 155 13.02 -5.34 -2.12
C SER A 155 12.61 -6.56 -1.30
N LEU A 156 11.61 -6.43 -0.41
CA LEU A 156 11.06 -7.53 0.38
C LEU A 156 10.42 -8.61 -0.48
N TYR A 157 9.59 -8.21 -1.45
CA TYR A 157 9.00 -9.12 -2.42
C TYR A 157 10.08 -9.94 -3.13
N LYS A 158 11.12 -9.27 -3.64
CA LYS A 158 12.21 -9.92 -4.37
C LYS A 158 13.08 -10.82 -3.47
N GLN A 159 13.25 -10.47 -2.19
CA GLN A 159 13.93 -11.32 -1.22
C GLN A 159 13.17 -12.62 -0.97
N ILE A 160 11.85 -12.54 -0.69
CA ILE A 160 11.01 -13.73 -0.46
C ILE A 160 10.94 -14.61 -1.70
N GLN A 161 10.89 -14.01 -2.89
CA GLN A 161 10.93 -14.74 -4.16
C GLN A 161 12.21 -15.57 -4.29
N ARG A 162 13.39 -14.95 -4.04
CA ARG A 162 14.68 -15.66 -4.10
C ARG A 162 14.79 -16.79 -3.09
N THR A 163 14.37 -16.56 -1.84
CA THR A 163 14.39 -17.60 -0.80
C THR A 163 13.56 -18.82 -1.22
N ARG A 164 12.37 -18.60 -1.80
CA ARG A 164 11.53 -19.70 -2.30
C ARG A 164 12.15 -20.43 -3.48
N GLU A 165 12.74 -19.72 -4.44
CA GLU A 165 13.40 -20.33 -5.59
C GLU A 165 14.58 -21.21 -5.18
N GLN A 166 15.31 -20.84 -4.11
CA GLN A 166 16.37 -21.67 -3.52
C GLN A 166 15.82 -22.88 -2.74
N GLN A 167 14.68 -22.76 -2.07
CA GLN A 167 14.06 -23.87 -1.31
C GLN A 167 13.32 -24.87 -2.21
N ARG A 168 12.79 -24.44 -3.36
CA ARG A 168 12.05 -25.30 -4.29
C ARG A 168 12.83 -26.55 -4.77
N PRO A 169 14.10 -26.46 -5.21
CA PRO A 169 14.87 -27.64 -5.62
C PRO A 169 15.19 -28.59 -4.45
N LEU A 170 15.31 -28.11 -3.21
CA LEU A 170 15.55 -28.97 -2.05
C LEU A 170 14.35 -29.88 -1.75
N ILE A 171 13.12 -29.38 -1.93
CA ILE A 171 11.89 -30.16 -1.70
C ILE A 171 11.69 -31.18 -2.83
N THR A 172 11.98 -30.80 -4.09
CA THR A 172 11.86 -31.71 -5.24
C THR A 172 12.94 -32.79 -5.22
N ALA A 173 14.17 -32.49 -4.80
CA ALA A 173 15.21 -33.50 -4.59
C ALA A 173 14.84 -34.51 -3.49
N THR A 174 14.11 -34.09 -2.45
CA THR A 174 13.70 -34.99 -1.36
C THR A 174 12.47 -35.84 -1.72
N GLN A 175 11.60 -35.39 -2.62
CA GLN A 175 10.42 -36.15 -3.07
C GLN A 175 10.68 -37.06 -4.29
N GLY A 176 11.80 -36.85 -5.00
CA GLY A 176 12.21 -37.66 -6.15
C GLY A 176 13.37 -38.62 -5.88
N MET A 177 14.02 -38.54 -4.71
CA MET A 177 14.84 -39.65 -4.24
C MET A 177 13.88 -40.69 -3.67
N GLU A 178 13.60 -41.73 -4.46
CA GLU A 178 13.39 -43.04 -3.87
C GLU A 178 14.46 -43.18 -2.79
N VAL A 179 14.03 -43.30 -1.52
CA VAL A 179 14.91 -43.80 -0.48
C VAL A 179 15.48 -45.07 -1.09
N PRO A 180 16.80 -45.16 -1.39
CA PRO A 180 17.34 -46.44 -1.82
C PRO A 180 16.91 -47.38 -0.71
N ASN A 181 16.20 -48.44 -1.10
CA ASN A 181 15.79 -49.52 -0.22
C ASN A 181 17.07 -50.14 0.35
N GLN A 182 17.69 -49.46 1.31
CA GLN A 182 18.66 -50.01 2.22
C GLN A 182 17.82 -50.94 3.06
N GLY A 183 17.73 -52.18 2.59
CA GLY A 183 17.21 -53.27 3.37
C GLY A 183 17.88 -53.21 4.72
N ASN A 184 17.13 -52.74 5.71
CA ASN A 184 17.48 -52.76 7.11
C ASN A 184 17.60 -54.23 7.54
N THR A 185 18.74 -54.83 7.21
CA THR A 185 19.24 -56.02 7.89
C THR A 185 19.82 -55.52 9.21
N TYR A 186 18.94 -55.27 10.17
CA TYR A 186 19.37 -55.18 11.56
C TYR A 186 19.89 -56.56 11.98
N PRO A 187 21.14 -56.69 12.45
CA PRO A 187 21.58 -57.92 13.08
C PRO A 187 20.78 -58.11 14.37
N SER A 188 19.98 -59.16 14.42
CA SER A 188 19.28 -59.64 15.61
C SER A 188 20.30 -60.15 16.62
N TYR A 189 20.75 -59.28 17.53
CA TYR A 189 21.52 -59.68 18.71
C TYR A 189 20.59 -60.20 19.80
N THR A 190 20.03 -61.39 19.58
CA THR A 190 19.37 -62.21 20.59
C THR A 190 19.86 -63.64 20.48
N LYS A 191 21.10 -63.83 20.93
CA LYS A 191 21.59 -65.10 21.47
C LYS A 191 22.49 -64.78 22.65
N ILE A 192 21.98 -64.95 23.86
CA ILE A 192 22.48 -65.87 24.91
C ILE A 192 21.26 -66.21 25.77
#